data_AF-A0A0P7Z9M2-F1
#
_entry.id   AF-A0A0P7Z9M2-F1
#
_cell.length_a   1.000
_cell.length_b   1.000
_cell.length_c   1.000
_cell.angle_alpha   90.00
_cell.angle_beta   90.00
_cell.angle_gamma   90.00
#
_symmetry.space_group_name_H-M   'P 1'
#
loop_
_entity.id
_entity.type
_entity.pdbx_description
1 polymer ?
#
loop_
_entity_poly.entity_id
_entity_poly.type
_entity_poly.pdbx_seq_one_letter_code
_entity_poly.pdbx_strand_id
1 'polypeptide(L)'
;MNSSEIIISLLGDSGKKQWTRTEILEIISEQLRIEKMDAAHKFDAVNNRYDYFEKTSEDSQKYRFSKSGNLKYNSLKKLKESDSNFENAVETFIKNYYWTEFLECILKEKEYIEIDYQKIWIGFPYLKDLLEKDPDKALSKFNKAIQKISVPADNEKWPSISIFNTGDILQVEDVKTEHIGQFIEIEGRVVAQNLTQPKITNAAFKCVRCGNVMYLPQVEGKFIEPFACDSDVCGRKGPFTLLQKPESDYIDAQNIILESIRGGQVNIKAALNGCLCMPPWERDAKVVHTCGIVRAWQKIGTLGKSPYFEWVVDVNSIKIVDDNNVEPPTEDEIKQFEAWAKNPH
;
A
#
# COMPACT_ATOMS: atom_id res chain seq x y z
N MET A 1 -8.04 13.14 3.59
CA MET A 1 -8.84 14.31 3.16
C MET A 1 -8.20 15.55 3.73
N ASN A 2 -8.03 16.60 2.92
CA ASN A 2 -7.56 17.89 3.43
C ASN A 2 -8.66 18.58 4.25
N SER A 3 -8.32 19.52 5.15
CA SER A 3 -9.24 20.26 6.01
C SER A 3 -10.43 20.85 5.25
N SER A 4 -10.21 21.34 4.02
CA SER A 4 -11.27 21.86 3.15
C SER A 4 -12.27 20.80 2.68
N GLU A 5 -11.80 19.59 2.37
CA GLU A 5 -12.66 18.51 1.88
C GLU A 5 -13.55 17.95 2.98
N ILE A 6 -13.01 17.91 4.21
CA ILE A 6 -13.75 17.53 5.41
C ILE A 6 -14.92 18.50 5.62
N ILE A 7 -14.67 19.81 5.64
CA ILE A 7 -15.73 20.82 5.85
C ILE A 7 -16.81 20.76 4.76
N ILE A 8 -16.41 20.69 3.49
CA ILE A 8 -17.36 20.58 2.36
C ILE A 8 -18.21 19.32 2.50
N SER A 9 -17.61 18.20 2.88
CA SER A 9 -18.36 16.97 3.03
C SER A 9 -19.33 17.03 4.20
N LEU A 10 -18.89 17.48 5.39
CA LEU A 10 -19.75 17.57 6.58
C LEU A 10 -20.96 18.46 6.34
N LEU A 11 -20.75 19.62 5.72
CA LEU A 11 -21.85 20.54 5.42
C LEU A 11 -22.79 19.96 4.36
N GLY A 12 -22.28 19.39 3.29
CA GLY A 12 -23.15 18.77 2.26
C GLY A 12 -23.92 17.56 2.77
N ASP A 13 -23.33 16.75 3.64
CA ASP A 13 -23.95 15.57 4.25
C ASP A 13 -25.10 15.97 5.22
N SER A 14 -25.15 17.22 5.69
CA SER A 14 -26.29 17.75 6.46
C SER A 14 -27.60 17.89 5.66
N GLY A 15 -27.53 17.80 4.32
CA GLY A 15 -28.70 17.85 3.43
C GLY A 15 -29.39 19.22 3.32
N LYS A 16 -28.91 20.26 4.02
CA LYS A 16 -29.47 21.61 3.95
C LYS A 16 -29.00 22.33 2.67
N LYS A 17 -29.83 23.25 2.16
CA LYS A 17 -29.49 24.12 1.01
C LYS A 17 -28.77 25.41 1.43
N GLN A 18 -28.97 25.82 2.68
CA GLN A 18 -28.39 27.03 3.28
C GLN A 18 -28.13 26.78 4.76
N TRP A 19 -27.10 27.41 5.30
CA TRP A 19 -26.74 27.36 6.72
C TRP A 19 -26.48 28.76 7.26
N THR A 20 -26.88 29.03 8.48
CA THR A 20 -26.35 30.16 9.25
C THR A 20 -24.93 29.86 9.71
N ARG A 21 -24.13 30.89 9.99
CA ARG A 21 -22.78 30.70 10.55
C ARG A 21 -22.81 29.83 11.81
N THR A 22 -23.75 30.07 12.72
CA THR A 22 -23.88 29.30 13.97
C THR A 22 -24.10 27.81 13.70
N GLU A 23 -24.99 27.46 12.76
CA GLU A 23 -25.23 26.07 12.37
C GLU A 23 -24.01 25.39 11.75
N ILE A 24 -23.24 26.13 10.93
CA ILE A 24 -21.98 25.61 10.37
C ILE A 24 -21.01 25.24 11.49
N LEU A 25 -20.84 26.13 12.46
CA LEU A 25 -19.93 25.91 13.58
C LEU A 25 -20.38 24.73 14.44
N GLU A 26 -21.69 24.56 14.65
CA GLU A 26 -22.25 23.42 15.37
C GLU A 26 -21.98 22.10 14.64
N ILE A 27 -22.27 22.01 13.34
CA ILE A 27 -22.00 20.80 12.54
C ILE A 27 -20.51 20.43 12.60
N ILE A 28 -19.62 21.40 12.42
CA ILE A 28 -18.17 21.15 12.41
C ILE A 28 -17.68 20.75 13.81
N SER A 29 -18.13 21.47 14.85
CA SER A 29 -17.75 21.22 16.25
C SER A 29 -18.18 19.83 16.71
N GLU A 30 -19.42 19.43 16.42
CA GLU A 30 -19.95 18.12 16.79
C GLU A 30 -19.25 16.97 16.04
N GLN A 31 -19.11 17.10 14.72
CA GLN A 31 -18.58 16.02 13.89
C GLN A 31 -17.07 15.82 14.05
N LEU A 32 -16.32 16.89 14.34
CA LEU A 32 -14.88 16.81 14.57
C LEU A 32 -14.50 16.74 16.06
N ARG A 33 -15.48 16.85 16.98
CA ARG A 33 -15.27 16.91 18.43
C ARG A 33 -14.23 17.98 18.82
N ILE A 34 -14.40 19.18 18.29
CA ILE A 34 -13.54 20.35 18.55
C ILE A 34 -14.35 21.51 19.13
N GLU A 35 -13.67 22.44 19.80
CA GLU A 35 -14.27 23.66 20.32
C GLU A 35 -14.87 24.53 19.19
N LYS A 36 -15.95 25.27 19.50
CA LYS A 36 -16.61 26.15 18.51
C LYS A 36 -15.65 27.21 17.94
N MET A 37 -14.66 27.63 18.72
CA MET A 37 -13.63 28.57 18.28
C MET A 37 -12.72 27.96 17.19
N ASP A 38 -12.28 26.71 17.38
CA ASP A 38 -11.46 26.01 16.39
C ASP A 38 -12.26 25.66 15.12
N ALA A 39 -13.54 25.32 15.29
CA ALA A 39 -14.47 25.15 14.18
C ALA A 39 -14.61 26.44 13.34
N ALA A 40 -14.64 27.60 13.99
CA ALA A 40 -14.69 28.90 13.32
C ALA A 40 -13.43 29.19 12.54
N HIS A 41 -12.25 28.97 13.13
CA HIS A 41 -10.98 29.10 12.43
C HIS A 41 -10.89 28.19 11.20
N LYS A 42 -11.28 26.91 11.33
CA LYS A 42 -11.29 25.97 10.21
C LYS A 42 -12.24 26.40 9.10
N PHE A 43 -13.46 26.82 9.45
CA PHE A 43 -14.42 27.29 8.45
C PHE A 43 -13.95 28.56 7.74
N ASP A 44 -13.47 29.56 8.47
CA ASP A 44 -13.00 30.82 7.91
C ASP A 44 -11.78 30.62 7.02
N ALA A 45 -10.85 29.75 7.40
CA ALA A 45 -9.70 29.38 6.57
C ALA A 45 -10.14 28.83 5.22
N VAL A 46 -11.15 27.96 5.18
CA VAL A 46 -11.68 27.39 3.94
C VAL A 46 -12.49 28.41 3.15
N ASN A 47 -13.35 29.18 3.81
CA ASN A 47 -14.20 30.19 3.19
C ASN A 47 -13.39 31.34 2.56
N ASN A 48 -12.28 31.73 3.17
CA ASN A 48 -11.41 32.81 2.67
C ASN A 48 -10.46 32.33 1.57
N ARG A 49 -10.08 31.04 1.58
CA ARG A 49 -9.10 30.48 0.64
C ARG A 49 -9.72 29.91 -0.63
N TYR A 50 -10.98 29.50 -0.57
CA TYR A 50 -11.66 28.83 -1.67
C TYR A 50 -13.06 29.39 -1.91
N ASP A 51 -13.45 29.50 -3.17
CA ASP A 51 -14.78 29.97 -3.59
C ASP A 51 -15.85 28.87 -3.46
N TYR A 52 -15.87 28.11 -2.36
CA TYR A 52 -16.83 27.02 -2.16
C TYR A 52 -18.17 27.48 -1.60
N PHE A 53 -18.23 28.68 -0.98
CA PHE A 53 -19.41 29.19 -0.30
C PHE A 53 -19.76 30.60 -0.79
N GLU A 54 -21.06 30.87 -0.93
CA GLU A 54 -21.62 32.19 -1.26
C GLU A 54 -22.51 32.68 -0.12
N LYS A 55 -22.43 33.97 0.22
CA LYS A 55 -23.38 34.62 1.14
C LYS A 55 -24.68 34.96 0.42
N THR A 56 -25.82 34.67 1.06
CA THR A 56 -27.14 34.91 0.45
C THR A 56 -27.71 36.31 0.70
N SER A 57 -27.18 37.08 1.64
CA SER A 57 -27.38 38.55 1.73
C SER A 57 -26.25 39.22 2.52
N GLU A 58 -26.11 40.54 2.40
CA GLU A 58 -25.07 41.32 3.10
C GLU A 58 -25.27 41.33 4.63
N ASP A 59 -26.52 41.36 5.10
CA ASP A 59 -26.86 41.38 6.53
C ASP A 59 -27.07 40.00 7.16
N SER A 60 -27.36 38.97 6.37
CA SER A 60 -27.56 37.62 6.90
C SER A 60 -26.27 36.83 6.82
N GLN A 61 -25.78 36.34 7.97
CA GLN A 61 -24.68 35.38 8.03
C GLN A 61 -25.13 34.00 7.53
N LYS A 62 -25.80 33.94 6.38
CA LYS A 62 -26.29 32.74 5.73
C LYS A 62 -25.38 32.42 4.54
N TYR A 63 -24.96 31.17 4.49
CA TYR A 63 -24.06 30.62 3.48
C TYR A 63 -24.79 29.53 2.71
N ARG A 64 -24.46 29.40 1.43
CA ARG A 64 -24.81 28.25 0.58
C ARG A 64 -23.57 27.79 -0.17
N PHE A 65 -23.58 26.57 -0.68
CA PHE A 65 -22.53 26.19 -1.63
C PHE A 65 -22.63 27.03 -2.90
N SER A 66 -21.48 27.52 -3.36
CA SER A 66 -21.31 28.06 -4.69
C SER A 66 -21.45 26.96 -5.75
N LYS A 67 -21.38 27.33 -7.03
CA LYS A 67 -21.30 26.33 -8.12
C LYS A 67 -20.08 25.41 -7.96
N SER A 68 -18.92 25.97 -7.58
CA SER A 68 -17.69 25.20 -7.41
C SER A 68 -17.75 24.29 -6.16
N GLY A 69 -18.35 24.79 -5.07
CA GLY A 69 -18.58 24.01 -3.84
C GLY A 69 -19.49 22.81 -4.08
N ASN A 70 -20.59 22.99 -4.81
CA ASN A 70 -21.49 21.89 -5.17
C ASN A 70 -20.82 20.83 -6.05
N LEU A 71 -20.00 21.24 -7.04
CA LEU A 71 -19.23 20.30 -7.87
C LEU A 71 -18.23 19.50 -7.02
N LYS A 72 -17.52 20.16 -6.10
CA LYS A 72 -16.57 19.52 -5.20
C LYS A 72 -17.29 18.56 -4.24
N TYR A 73 -18.41 18.97 -3.64
CA TYR A 73 -19.22 18.10 -2.78
C TYR A 73 -19.73 16.86 -3.52
N ASN A 74 -20.34 17.02 -4.69
CA ASN A 74 -20.86 15.88 -5.46
C ASN A 74 -19.74 14.92 -5.89
N SER A 75 -18.56 15.44 -6.21
CA SER A 75 -17.39 14.61 -6.51
C SER A 75 -16.92 13.83 -5.27
N LEU A 76 -16.85 14.48 -4.11
CA LEU A 76 -16.50 13.84 -2.83
C LEU A 76 -17.54 12.80 -2.41
N LYS A 77 -18.83 13.08 -2.59
CA LYS A 77 -19.92 12.15 -2.30
C LYS A 77 -19.84 10.89 -3.17
N LYS A 78 -19.66 11.04 -4.48
CA LYS A 78 -19.45 9.90 -5.39
C LYS A 78 -18.23 9.06 -5.02
N LEU A 79 -17.13 9.72 -4.62
CA LEU A 79 -15.93 9.02 -4.15
C LEU A 79 -16.21 8.23 -2.87
N LYS A 80 -16.90 8.82 -1.88
CA LYS A 80 -17.31 8.13 -0.65
C LYS A 80 -18.23 6.95 -0.91
N GLU A 81 -19.24 7.11 -1.77
CA GLU A 81 -20.16 6.03 -2.14
C GLU A 81 -19.41 4.89 -2.84
N SER A 82 -18.48 5.22 -3.74
CA SER A 82 -17.62 4.22 -4.38
C SER A 82 -16.72 3.49 -3.38
N ASP A 83 -16.17 4.20 -2.39
CA ASP A 83 -15.30 3.61 -1.36
C ASP A 83 -16.10 2.74 -0.39
N SER A 84 -17.28 3.17 0.06
CA SER A 84 -18.17 2.35 0.91
C SER A 84 -18.65 1.10 0.18
N ASN A 85 -19.01 1.20 -1.10
CA ASN A 85 -19.37 0.05 -1.92
C ASN A 85 -18.21 -0.93 -2.05
N PHE A 86 -16.98 -0.42 -2.20
CA PHE A 86 -15.79 -1.25 -2.26
C PHE A 86 -15.52 -1.97 -0.93
N GLU A 87 -15.65 -1.27 0.21
CA GLU A 87 -15.48 -1.85 1.54
C GLU A 87 -16.48 -2.98 1.81
N ASN A 88 -17.77 -2.76 1.48
CA ASN A 88 -18.80 -3.79 1.60
C ASN A 88 -18.53 -4.99 0.67
N ALA A 89 -18.01 -4.75 -0.54
CA ALA A 89 -17.64 -5.81 -1.47
C ALA A 89 -16.44 -6.63 -0.94
N VAL A 90 -15.42 -5.97 -0.37
CA VAL A 90 -14.29 -6.63 0.30
C VAL A 90 -14.78 -7.50 1.45
N GLU A 91 -15.62 -6.97 2.32
CA GLU A 91 -16.16 -7.72 3.46
C GLU A 91 -16.94 -8.95 3.00
N THR A 92 -17.78 -8.79 1.97
CA THR A 92 -18.54 -9.90 1.37
C THR A 92 -17.62 -10.95 0.77
N PHE A 93 -16.57 -10.53 0.06
CA PHE A 93 -15.58 -11.43 -0.52
C PHE A 93 -14.85 -12.25 0.55
N ILE A 94 -14.31 -11.59 1.58
CA ILE A 94 -13.63 -12.28 2.69
C ILE A 94 -14.57 -13.23 3.41
N LYS A 95 -15.81 -12.81 3.71
CA LYS A 95 -16.81 -13.69 4.34
C LYS A 95 -17.17 -14.91 3.50
N ASN A 96 -17.22 -14.78 2.19
CA ASN A 96 -17.61 -15.87 1.29
C ASN A 96 -16.48 -16.87 1.02
N TYR A 97 -15.23 -16.41 0.94
CA TYR A 97 -14.10 -17.23 0.47
C TYR A 97 -13.03 -17.51 1.53
N TYR A 98 -12.87 -16.67 2.55
CA TYR A 98 -11.72 -16.69 3.46
C TYR A 98 -12.07 -16.44 4.93
N TRP A 99 -13.33 -16.61 5.35
CA TRP A 99 -13.77 -16.17 6.67
C TRP A 99 -13.05 -16.90 7.80
N THR A 100 -12.91 -18.22 7.65
CA THR A 100 -12.27 -19.09 8.65
C THR A 100 -10.78 -18.75 8.75
N GLU A 101 -10.10 -18.66 7.62
CA GLU A 101 -8.68 -18.32 7.51
C GLU A 101 -8.39 -16.92 8.05
N PHE A 102 -9.29 -15.96 7.79
CA PHE A 102 -9.19 -14.60 8.30
C PHE A 102 -9.30 -14.55 9.82
N LEU A 103 -10.28 -15.24 10.41
CA LEU A 103 -10.40 -15.34 11.86
C LEU A 103 -9.19 -16.05 12.48
N GLU A 104 -8.68 -17.10 11.85
CA GLU A 104 -7.45 -17.75 12.29
C GLU A 104 -6.24 -16.83 12.25
N CYS A 105 -6.10 -16.00 11.21
CA CYS A 105 -5.02 -15.01 11.11
C CYS A 105 -5.10 -14.02 12.27
N ILE A 106 -6.30 -13.55 12.60
CA ILE A 106 -6.52 -12.64 13.73
C ILE A 106 -6.15 -13.31 15.06
N LEU A 107 -6.69 -14.50 15.32
CA LEU A 107 -6.46 -15.22 16.59
C LEU A 107 -5.00 -15.58 16.82
N LYS A 108 -4.25 -15.85 15.75
CA LYS A 108 -2.83 -16.22 15.79
C LYS A 108 -1.91 -15.01 15.56
N GLU A 109 -2.46 -13.79 15.47
CA GLU A 109 -1.74 -12.55 15.14
C GLU A 109 -0.82 -12.70 13.91
N LYS A 110 -1.27 -13.41 12.88
CA LYS A 110 -0.51 -13.54 11.63
C LYS A 110 -0.41 -12.19 10.94
N GLU A 111 0.77 -11.87 10.44
CA GLU A 111 1.05 -10.59 9.77
C GLU A 111 0.31 -10.43 8.44
N TYR A 112 -0.03 -11.54 7.79
CA TYR A 112 -0.74 -11.55 6.51
C TYR A 112 -1.75 -12.69 6.38
N ILE A 113 -2.72 -12.47 5.49
CA ILE A 113 -3.66 -13.48 4.99
C ILE A 113 -3.31 -13.79 3.54
N GLU A 114 -3.23 -15.08 3.21
CA GLU A 114 -3.00 -15.53 1.83
C GLU A 114 -4.31 -15.52 1.03
N ILE A 115 -4.30 -14.85 -0.11
CA ILE A 115 -5.44 -14.70 -1.01
C ILE A 115 -5.05 -15.20 -2.40
N ASP A 116 -5.84 -16.11 -2.94
CA ASP A 116 -5.64 -16.66 -4.28
C ASP A 116 -6.22 -15.68 -5.30
N TYR A 117 -5.40 -15.20 -6.23
CA TYR A 117 -5.82 -14.27 -7.27
C TYR A 117 -6.93 -14.86 -8.15
N GLN A 118 -6.98 -16.18 -8.36
CA GLN A 118 -8.07 -16.83 -9.10
C GLN A 118 -9.43 -16.64 -8.39
N LYS A 119 -9.45 -16.60 -7.06
CA LYS A 119 -10.67 -16.30 -6.30
C LYS A 119 -11.06 -14.84 -6.45
N ILE A 120 -10.10 -13.92 -6.50
CA ILE A 120 -10.36 -12.50 -6.79
C ILE A 120 -10.97 -12.35 -8.20
N TRP A 121 -10.44 -13.06 -9.19
CA TRP A 121 -10.91 -13.01 -10.57
C TRP A 121 -12.39 -13.42 -10.69
N ILE A 122 -12.81 -14.48 -10.01
CA ILE A 122 -14.20 -14.98 -10.03
C ILE A 122 -15.11 -14.16 -9.09
N GLY A 123 -14.65 -13.96 -7.85
CA GLY A 123 -15.47 -13.47 -6.73
C GLY A 123 -15.47 -11.96 -6.55
N PHE A 124 -14.53 -11.25 -7.20
CA PHE A 124 -14.42 -9.80 -7.07
C PHE A 124 -13.88 -9.12 -8.35
N PRO A 125 -14.65 -9.12 -9.46
CA PRO A 125 -14.21 -8.59 -10.76
C PRO A 125 -13.72 -7.14 -10.71
N TYR A 126 -14.34 -6.29 -9.87
CA TYR A 126 -13.92 -4.90 -9.72
C TYR A 126 -12.51 -4.76 -9.12
N LEU A 127 -12.15 -5.59 -8.14
CA LEU A 127 -10.80 -5.62 -7.58
C LEU A 127 -9.79 -6.16 -8.59
N LYS A 128 -10.16 -7.20 -9.36
CA LYS A 128 -9.36 -7.73 -10.46
C LYS A 128 -9.03 -6.63 -11.48
N ASP A 129 -10.03 -5.91 -11.97
CA ASP A 129 -9.83 -4.81 -12.94
C ASP A 129 -8.97 -3.69 -12.36
N LEU A 130 -9.06 -3.45 -11.05
CA LEU A 130 -8.23 -2.45 -10.38
C LEU A 130 -6.78 -2.93 -10.23
N LEU A 131 -6.55 -4.21 -9.92
CA LEU A 131 -5.21 -4.82 -9.86
C LEU A 131 -4.50 -4.77 -11.22
N GLU A 132 -5.23 -4.95 -12.32
CA GLU A 132 -4.67 -4.87 -13.67
C GLU A 132 -4.31 -3.44 -14.10
N LYS A 133 -5.10 -2.44 -13.66
CA LYS A 133 -4.93 -1.03 -14.08
C LYS A 133 -4.03 -0.22 -13.16
N ASP A 134 -4.13 -0.44 -11.86
CA ASP A 134 -3.46 0.34 -10.82
C ASP A 134 -3.29 -0.54 -9.55
N PRO A 135 -2.33 -1.48 -9.56
CA PRO A 135 -2.16 -2.45 -8.47
C PRO A 135 -1.77 -1.78 -7.15
N ASP A 136 -1.03 -0.68 -7.18
CA ASP A 136 -0.72 0.12 -5.98
C ASP A 136 -2.00 0.55 -5.25
N LYS A 137 -2.92 1.16 -6.00
CA LYS A 137 -4.20 1.60 -5.46
C LYS A 137 -5.07 0.43 -5.05
N ALA A 138 -5.06 -0.66 -5.82
CA ALA A 138 -5.81 -1.87 -5.49
C ALA A 138 -5.37 -2.45 -4.15
N LEU A 139 -4.07 -2.71 -3.98
CA LEU A 139 -3.49 -3.27 -2.76
C LEU A 139 -3.70 -2.33 -1.57
N SER A 140 -3.50 -1.01 -1.75
CA SER A 140 -3.73 -0.02 -0.69
C SER A 140 -5.19 0.03 -0.26
N LYS A 141 -6.13 0.06 -1.21
CA LYS A 141 -7.56 0.06 -0.90
C LYS A 141 -8.00 -1.23 -0.23
N PHE A 142 -7.51 -2.38 -0.71
CA PHE A 142 -7.89 -3.67 -0.17
C PHE A 142 -7.38 -3.85 1.27
N ASN A 143 -6.11 -3.54 1.55
CA ASN A 143 -5.58 -3.53 2.93
C ASN A 143 -6.39 -2.61 3.87
N LYS A 144 -6.74 -1.40 3.42
CA LYS A 144 -7.56 -0.46 4.21
C LYS A 144 -8.98 -0.98 4.47
N ALA A 145 -9.58 -1.65 3.50
CA ALA A 145 -10.91 -2.22 3.65
C ALA A 145 -10.89 -3.42 4.61
N ILE A 146 -9.85 -4.26 4.56
CA ILE A 146 -9.68 -5.37 5.52
C ILE A 146 -9.64 -4.88 6.97
N GLN A 147 -8.94 -3.77 7.22
CA GLN A 147 -8.85 -3.15 8.56
C GLN A 147 -10.20 -2.69 9.14
N LYS A 148 -11.24 -2.56 8.30
CA LYS A 148 -12.58 -2.12 8.70
C LYS A 148 -13.56 -3.27 8.91
N ILE A 149 -13.17 -4.50 8.58
CA ILE A 149 -14.02 -5.66 8.75
C ILE A 149 -14.27 -5.89 10.25
N SER A 150 -15.54 -5.87 10.64
CA SER A 150 -15.95 -6.15 12.01
C SER A 150 -15.68 -7.61 12.37
N VAL A 151 -14.97 -7.82 13.47
CA VAL A 151 -14.60 -9.14 14.00
C VAL A 151 -15.17 -9.32 15.41
N PRO A 152 -15.45 -10.56 15.85
CA PRO A 152 -16.10 -10.79 17.16
C PRO A 152 -15.23 -10.47 18.39
N ALA A 153 -13.91 -10.29 18.20
CA ALA A 153 -12.96 -10.03 19.27
C ALA A 153 -12.41 -8.60 19.17
N ASP A 154 -12.15 -7.96 20.30
CA ASP A 154 -11.34 -6.74 20.33
C ASP A 154 -9.94 -7.09 19.85
N ASN A 155 -9.59 -6.61 18.66
CA ASN A 155 -8.31 -6.86 18.03
C ASN A 155 -7.70 -5.53 17.58
N GLU A 156 -6.42 -5.36 17.85
CA GLU A 156 -5.67 -4.15 17.49
C GLU A 156 -4.96 -4.27 16.14
N LYS A 157 -4.76 -5.51 15.63
CA LYS A 157 -3.93 -5.76 14.45
C LYS A 157 -4.63 -6.63 13.41
N TRP A 158 -4.86 -6.07 12.23
CA TRP A 158 -5.37 -6.82 11.08
C TRP A 158 -4.22 -7.36 10.23
N PRO A 159 -4.37 -8.57 9.66
CA PRO A 159 -3.41 -9.10 8.70
C PRO A 159 -3.41 -8.25 7.42
N SER A 160 -2.23 -8.07 6.83
CA SER A 160 -2.09 -7.52 5.48
C SER A 160 -2.44 -8.57 4.42
N ILE A 161 -2.71 -8.15 3.19
CA ILE A 161 -2.95 -9.09 2.08
C ILE A 161 -1.64 -9.61 1.47
N SER A 162 -1.59 -10.91 1.24
CA SER A 162 -0.58 -11.60 0.46
C SER A 162 -1.28 -12.34 -0.69
N ILE A 163 -1.23 -11.79 -1.89
CA ILE A 163 -1.91 -12.32 -3.08
C ILE A 163 -0.95 -13.24 -3.83
N PHE A 164 -1.39 -14.45 -4.16
CA PHE A 164 -0.60 -15.44 -4.92
C PHE A 164 -1.42 -16.04 -6.08
N ASN A 165 -0.78 -16.81 -6.97
CA ASN A 165 -1.44 -17.57 -8.05
C ASN A 165 -2.17 -16.69 -9.07
N THR A 166 -1.45 -15.81 -9.79
CA THR A 166 -2.04 -14.97 -10.85
C THR A 166 -2.56 -15.80 -12.02
N GLY A 167 -2.21 -17.09 -12.09
CA GLY A 167 -2.63 -18.04 -13.12
C GLY A 167 -1.64 -18.11 -14.29
N ASP A 168 -0.99 -16.99 -14.58
CA ASP A 168 0.11 -16.90 -15.53
C ASP A 168 1.42 -16.63 -14.79
N ILE A 169 2.38 -17.56 -14.89
CA ILE A 169 3.70 -17.47 -14.29
C ILE A 169 4.70 -17.04 -15.36
N LEU A 170 5.28 -15.86 -15.18
CA LEU A 170 6.29 -15.32 -16.07
C LEU A 170 7.69 -15.80 -15.65
N GLN A 171 8.56 -16.08 -16.62
CA GLN A 171 9.95 -16.39 -16.33
C GLN A 171 10.77 -15.09 -16.22
N VAL A 172 11.89 -15.14 -15.49
CA VAL A 172 12.76 -13.97 -15.28
C VAL A 172 13.19 -13.31 -16.61
N GLU A 173 13.49 -14.10 -17.63
CA GLU A 173 13.92 -13.64 -18.96
C GLU A 173 12.80 -13.00 -19.81
N ASP A 174 11.54 -13.28 -19.49
CA ASP A 174 10.38 -12.82 -20.27
C ASP A 174 9.88 -11.44 -19.80
N VAL A 175 10.44 -10.90 -18.71
CA VAL A 175 10.07 -9.57 -18.18
C VAL A 175 10.48 -8.45 -19.16
N LYS A 176 9.45 -7.83 -19.74
CA LYS A 176 9.55 -6.71 -20.72
C LYS A 176 8.92 -5.40 -20.23
N THR A 177 9.16 -4.32 -20.99
CA THR A 177 8.61 -2.97 -20.78
C THR A 177 7.11 -2.90 -20.57
N GLU A 178 6.33 -3.76 -21.23
CA GLU A 178 4.87 -3.80 -21.08
C GLU A 178 4.40 -4.21 -19.68
N HIS A 179 5.24 -4.91 -18.92
CA HIS A 179 4.93 -5.34 -17.56
C HIS A 179 5.16 -4.26 -16.51
N ILE A 180 5.75 -3.10 -16.85
CA ILE A 180 5.96 -2.01 -15.88
C ILE A 180 4.61 -1.59 -15.29
N GLY A 181 4.52 -1.66 -13.96
CA GLY A 181 3.33 -1.29 -13.21
C GLY A 181 2.23 -2.35 -13.21
N GLN A 182 2.47 -3.53 -13.80
CA GLN A 182 1.55 -4.67 -13.72
C GLN A 182 1.85 -5.53 -12.50
N PHE A 183 0.80 -6.15 -11.95
CA PHE A 183 0.91 -7.17 -10.91
C PHE A 183 1.03 -8.54 -11.57
N ILE A 184 2.18 -9.20 -11.42
CA ILE A 184 2.49 -10.47 -12.07
C ILE A 184 3.11 -11.46 -11.09
N GLU A 185 3.11 -12.72 -11.48
CA GLU A 185 3.84 -13.80 -10.80
C GLU A 185 5.09 -14.16 -11.60
N ILE A 186 6.24 -14.21 -10.92
CA ILE A 186 7.53 -14.56 -11.51
C ILE A 186 8.11 -15.77 -10.79
N GLU A 187 8.56 -16.74 -11.57
CA GLU A 187 9.32 -17.88 -11.10
C GLU A 187 10.82 -17.66 -11.31
N GLY A 188 11.61 -17.92 -10.26
CA GLY A 188 13.06 -17.81 -10.33
C GLY A 188 13.76 -18.50 -9.18
N ARG A 189 15.06 -18.76 -9.35
CA ARG A 189 15.95 -19.30 -8.32
C ARG A 189 16.62 -18.18 -7.54
N VAL A 190 16.58 -18.22 -6.22
CA VAL A 190 17.29 -17.22 -5.42
C VAL A 190 18.80 -17.51 -5.44
N VAL A 191 19.58 -16.57 -5.96
CA VAL A 191 21.06 -16.71 -6.09
C VAL A 191 21.85 -15.74 -5.22
N ALA A 192 21.24 -14.62 -4.84
CA ALA A 192 21.85 -13.66 -3.93
C ALA A 192 20.80 -12.95 -3.06
N GLN A 193 21.23 -12.46 -1.90
CA GLN A 193 20.44 -11.65 -0.99
C GLN A 193 21.31 -10.59 -0.33
N ASN A 194 20.71 -9.43 -0.09
CA ASN A 194 21.32 -8.39 0.73
C ASN A 194 20.98 -8.59 2.21
N LEU A 195 21.78 -7.95 3.07
CA LEU A 195 21.43 -7.80 4.48
C LEU A 195 20.13 -6.98 4.61
N THR A 196 19.26 -7.38 5.53
CA THR A 196 18.07 -6.63 5.90
C THR A 196 18.44 -5.23 6.42
N GLN A 197 17.76 -4.20 5.94
CA GLN A 197 17.99 -2.81 6.30
C GLN A 197 16.67 -2.14 6.75
N PRO A 198 16.72 -1.18 7.68
CA PRO A 198 15.54 -0.42 8.06
C PRO A 198 15.15 0.54 6.93
N LYS A 199 13.90 0.44 6.49
CA LYS A 199 13.28 1.30 5.48
C LYS A 199 12.16 2.11 6.11
N ILE A 200 12.21 3.42 5.92
CA ILE A 200 11.19 4.33 6.41
C ILE A 200 9.94 4.25 5.53
N THR A 201 8.76 4.06 6.14
CA THR A 201 7.46 3.99 5.44
C THR A 201 6.63 5.23 5.64
N ASN A 202 6.81 5.92 6.76
CA ASN A 202 6.15 7.18 7.07
C ASN A 202 7.17 8.08 7.75
N ALA A 203 7.57 9.14 7.06
CA ALA A 203 8.62 10.04 7.51
C ALA A 203 8.01 11.27 8.18
N ALA A 204 8.45 11.52 9.42
CA ALA A 204 8.11 12.72 10.18
C ALA A 204 9.15 13.82 9.96
N PHE A 205 8.71 14.95 9.44
CA PHE A 205 9.53 16.11 9.13
C PHE A 205 9.17 17.29 10.03
N LYS A 206 10.12 17.76 10.84
CA LYS A 206 9.95 18.96 11.65
C LYS A 206 10.39 20.20 10.89
N CYS A 207 9.50 21.18 10.78
CA CYS A 207 9.84 22.49 10.26
C CYS A 207 10.73 23.24 11.27
N VAL A 208 11.95 23.60 10.89
CA VAL A 208 12.89 24.32 11.77
C VAL A 208 12.36 25.70 12.19
N ARG A 209 11.45 26.30 11.41
CA ARG A 209 10.96 27.66 11.64
C ARG A 209 9.82 27.74 12.64
N CYS A 210 8.80 26.90 12.48
CA CYS A 210 7.59 26.94 13.32
C CYS A 210 7.43 25.72 14.23
N GLY A 211 8.31 24.71 14.12
CA GLY A 211 8.23 23.50 14.91
C GLY A 211 7.16 22.49 14.46
N ASN A 212 6.35 22.81 13.45
CA ASN A 212 5.29 21.92 12.96
C ASN A 212 5.88 20.59 12.43
N VAL A 213 5.25 19.47 12.78
CA VAL A 213 5.66 18.13 12.33
C VAL A 213 4.71 17.67 11.24
N MET A 214 5.27 17.26 10.11
CA MET A 214 4.55 16.78 8.94
C MET A 214 4.87 15.31 8.70
N TYR A 215 3.85 14.50 8.47
CA TYR A 215 4.01 13.08 8.19
C TYR A 215 3.78 12.83 6.71
N LEU A 216 4.77 12.26 6.04
CA LEU A 216 4.70 11.93 4.63
C LEU A 216 4.93 10.43 4.42
N PRO A 217 3.94 9.70 3.87
CA PRO A 217 4.14 8.32 3.49
C PRO A 217 5.22 8.24 2.40
N GLN A 218 6.15 7.33 2.60
CA GLN A 218 7.24 7.06 1.70
C GLN A 218 6.86 5.85 0.85
N VAL A 219 6.93 6.03 -0.47
CA VAL A 219 6.74 4.95 -1.45
C VAL A 219 8.09 4.53 -2.00
N GLU A 220 8.11 3.39 -2.69
CA GLU A 220 9.33 2.90 -3.35
C GLU A 220 9.94 3.92 -4.32
N GLY A 221 11.27 3.95 -4.39
CA GLY A 221 12.02 4.84 -5.26
C GLY A 221 12.69 6.03 -4.54
N LYS A 222 12.28 7.27 -4.86
CA LYS A 222 12.94 8.47 -4.32
C LYS A 222 12.35 8.86 -2.97
N PHE A 223 13.22 9.20 -2.03
CA PHE A 223 12.83 9.78 -0.75
C PHE A 223 12.03 11.08 -0.96
N ILE A 224 10.84 11.15 -0.37
CA ILE A 224 9.88 12.23 -0.55
C ILE A 224 9.98 13.18 0.63
N GLU A 225 10.40 14.41 0.36
CA GLU A 225 10.44 15.49 1.34
C GLU A 225 9.28 16.48 1.15
N PRO A 226 8.83 17.17 2.21
CA PRO A 226 7.83 18.22 2.10
C PRO A 226 8.34 19.36 1.21
N PHE A 227 7.52 19.81 0.27
CA PHE A 227 7.88 20.96 -0.56
C PHE A 227 7.80 22.29 0.22
N ALA A 228 6.84 22.39 1.13
CA ALA A 228 6.60 23.54 1.98
C ALA A 228 5.95 23.07 3.29
N CYS A 229 6.05 23.90 4.33
CA CYS A 229 5.35 23.62 5.58
C CYS A 229 3.83 23.69 5.37
N ASP A 230 3.11 22.65 5.78
CA ASP A 230 1.65 22.54 5.71
C ASP A 230 0.92 23.33 6.81
N SER A 231 1.64 23.84 7.82
CA SER A 231 1.09 24.71 8.85
C SER A 231 0.51 25.97 8.22
N ASP A 232 -0.77 26.24 8.54
CA ASP A 232 -1.53 27.39 8.03
C ASP A 232 -0.88 28.75 8.33
N VAL A 233 -0.08 28.81 9.40
CA VAL A 233 0.63 30.03 9.82
C VAL A 233 1.99 30.17 9.14
N CYS A 234 2.64 29.05 8.82
CA CYS A 234 3.99 29.06 8.25
C CYS A 234 3.94 29.12 6.73
N GLY A 235 3.40 28.08 6.06
CA GLY A 235 3.33 27.98 4.60
C GLY A 235 4.66 28.09 3.83
N ARG A 236 5.80 28.25 4.53
CA ARG A 236 7.08 28.56 3.92
C ARG A 236 7.81 27.29 3.52
N LYS A 237 8.56 27.38 2.42
CA LYS A 237 9.65 26.45 2.12
C LYS A 237 10.75 26.68 3.14
N GLY A 238 11.23 25.63 3.78
CA GLY A 238 12.26 25.74 4.81
C GLY A 238 13.08 24.48 4.87
N PRO A 239 14.23 24.50 5.54
CA PRO A 239 14.88 23.25 5.89
C PRO A 239 13.93 22.46 6.80
N PHE A 240 13.74 21.19 6.45
CA PHE A 240 12.97 20.23 7.24
C PHE A 240 13.96 19.26 7.87
N THR A 241 13.80 18.98 9.16
CA THR A 241 14.60 17.99 9.86
C THR A 241 13.80 16.69 9.91
N LEU A 242 14.36 15.61 9.36
CA LEU A 242 13.81 14.27 9.53
C LEU A 242 13.92 13.86 11.01
N LEU A 243 12.79 13.55 11.63
CA LEU A 243 12.73 12.95 12.95
C LEU A 243 12.83 11.44 12.80
N GLN A 244 13.66 10.79 13.62
CA GLN A 244 13.83 9.33 13.60
C GLN A 244 12.73 8.65 14.44
N LYS A 245 12.94 7.43 14.92
CA LYS A 245 12.02 6.83 15.91
C LYS A 245 12.03 7.69 17.19
N PRO A 246 10.87 7.89 17.85
CA PRO A 246 9.58 7.24 17.60
C PRO A 246 8.66 7.95 16.59
N GLU A 247 9.02 9.12 16.06
CA GLU A 247 8.10 9.91 15.22
C GLU A 247 7.95 9.36 13.79
N SER A 248 8.97 8.70 13.25
CA SER A 248 8.90 8.04 11.94
C SER A 248 8.69 6.53 12.05
N ASP A 249 7.92 5.98 11.12
CA ASP A 249 7.65 4.54 11.01
C ASP A 249 8.66 3.86 10.08
N TYR A 250 9.12 2.68 10.49
CA TYR A 250 10.09 1.88 9.76
C TYR A 250 9.61 0.44 9.63
N ILE A 251 9.95 -0.19 8.51
CA ILE A 251 9.83 -1.62 8.27
C ILE A 251 11.21 -2.18 7.89
N ASP A 252 11.39 -3.48 8.06
CA ASP A 252 12.54 -4.17 7.48
C ASP A 252 12.38 -4.26 5.96
N ALA A 253 13.48 -4.08 5.22
CA ALA A 253 13.52 -4.24 3.78
C ALA A 253 14.75 -5.04 3.38
N GLN A 254 14.58 -5.91 2.40
CA GLN A 254 15.63 -6.78 1.89
C GLN A 254 15.50 -6.89 0.37
N ASN A 255 16.63 -6.99 -0.33
CA ASN A 255 16.62 -7.31 -1.75
C ASN A 255 17.18 -8.71 -1.96
N ILE A 256 16.49 -9.50 -2.78
CA ILE A 256 16.99 -10.78 -3.29
C ILE A 256 17.19 -10.67 -4.81
N ILE A 257 18.02 -11.54 -5.36
CA ILE A 257 18.26 -11.68 -6.79
C ILE A 257 17.70 -13.03 -7.23
N LEU A 258 16.75 -12.98 -8.15
CA LEU A 258 16.16 -14.14 -8.80
C LEU A 258 16.86 -14.36 -10.14
N GLU A 259 17.39 -15.55 -10.36
CA GLU A 259 17.96 -16.02 -11.62
C GLU A 259 16.95 -16.91 -12.36
N SER A 260 17.01 -16.88 -13.69
CA SER A 260 16.23 -17.78 -14.55
C SER A 260 16.53 -19.25 -14.25
N ILE A 261 15.47 -20.07 -14.16
CA ILE A 261 15.59 -21.52 -14.00
C ILE A 261 15.88 -22.26 -15.32
N ARG A 262 15.65 -21.61 -16.48
CA ARG A 262 15.75 -22.24 -17.82
C ARG A 262 17.15 -22.22 -18.41
N GLY A 263 18.11 -21.66 -17.68
CA GLY A 263 19.49 -21.50 -18.15
C GLY A 263 19.67 -20.18 -18.89
N GLY A 264 20.58 -19.35 -18.37
CA GLY A 264 20.85 -18.00 -18.84
C GLY A 264 21.16 -17.12 -17.63
N GLN A 265 22.27 -16.38 -17.68
CA GLN A 265 22.67 -15.45 -16.60
C GLN A 265 21.80 -14.19 -16.63
N VAL A 266 20.47 -14.36 -16.56
CA VAL A 266 19.49 -13.29 -16.53
C VAL A 266 18.91 -13.22 -15.12
N ASN A 267 19.10 -12.07 -14.50
CA ASN A 267 18.77 -11.83 -13.12
C ASN A 267 17.79 -10.66 -12.99
N ILE A 268 16.84 -10.77 -12.08
CA ILE A 268 15.94 -9.70 -11.68
C ILE A 268 16.01 -9.50 -10.16
N LYS A 269 15.91 -8.25 -9.72
CA LYS A 269 15.87 -7.91 -8.30
C LYS A 269 14.44 -8.03 -7.79
N ALA A 270 14.26 -8.68 -6.65
CA ALA A 270 13.00 -8.70 -5.91
C ALA A 270 13.18 -7.96 -4.58
N ALA A 271 12.36 -6.92 -4.36
CA ALA A 271 12.33 -6.12 -3.15
C ALA A 271 11.30 -6.71 -2.18
N LEU A 272 11.78 -7.21 -1.05
CA LEU A 272 11.01 -7.78 0.05
C LEU A 272 10.86 -6.72 1.16
N ASN A 273 9.67 -6.65 1.75
CA ASN A 273 9.31 -5.66 2.76
C ASN A 273 8.64 -6.34 3.97
N GLY A 274 8.93 -5.87 5.18
CA GLY A 274 8.35 -6.33 6.43
C GLY A 274 8.54 -7.84 6.64
N CYS A 275 7.43 -8.55 6.89
CA CYS A 275 7.35 -9.99 7.13
C CYS A 275 7.99 -10.88 6.06
N LEU A 276 8.14 -10.37 4.83
CA LEU A 276 8.76 -11.10 3.73
C LEU A 276 10.30 -11.18 3.87
N CYS A 277 10.89 -10.34 4.71
CA CYS A 277 12.32 -10.39 5.00
C CYS A 277 12.63 -11.60 5.90
N MET A 278 13.15 -12.68 5.33
CA MET A 278 13.42 -13.94 6.03
C MET A 278 14.92 -14.28 6.11
N PRO A 279 15.37 -15.12 7.07
CA PRO A 279 16.72 -15.71 7.11
C PRO A 279 17.04 -16.56 5.86
N PRO A 280 18.31 -16.93 5.59
CA PRO A 280 18.93 -16.78 4.28
C PRO A 280 18.30 -17.63 3.16
N TRP A 281 17.76 -16.94 2.15
CA TRP A 281 17.23 -17.49 0.90
C TRP A 281 18.30 -18.22 0.05
N GLU A 282 19.55 -17.78 0.14
CA GLU A 282 20.66 -18.31 -0.67
C GLU A 282 21.09 -19.74 -0.33
N ARG A 283 20.97 -20.17 0.94
CA ARG A 283 21.66 -21.39 1.39
C ARG A 283 21.19 -22.66 0.68
N ASP A 284 19.97 -22.65 0.14
CA ASP A 284 19.37 -23.80 -0.52
C ASP A 284 19.06 -23.52 -2.00
N ALA A 285 19.49 -22.37 -2.55
CA ALA A 285 19.21 -21.95 -3.93
C ALA A 285 17.74 -22.22 -4.35
N LYS A 286 16.81 -21.80 -3.49
CA LYS A 286 15.39 -22.18 -3.58
C LYS A 286 14.77 -21.61 -4.86
N VAL A 287 13.96 -22.41 -5.52
CA VAL A 287 13.04 -21.93 -6.55
C VAL A 287 11.82 -21.34 -5.85
N VAL A 288 11.45 -20.13 -6.24
CA VAL A 288 10.35 -19.38 -5.62
C VAL A 288 9.41 -18.84 -6.69
N HIS A 289 8.13 -18.80 -6.36
CA HIS A 289 7.11 -18.02 -7.06
C HIS A 289 6.89 -16.72 -6.29
N THR A 290 7.10 -15.60 -6.96
CA THR A 290 6.98 -14.25 -6.38
C THR A 290 5.87 -13.50 -7.09
N CYS A 291 4.84 -13.08 -6.36
CA CYS A 291 3.83 -12.17 -6.90
C CYS A 291 4.14 -10.75 -6.47
N GLY A 292 4.10 -9.81 -7.40
CA GLY A 292 4.44 -8.43 -7.11
C GLY A 292 4.24 -7.49 -8.30
N ILE A 293 4.56 -6.22 -8.07
CA ILE A 293 4.45 -5.17 -9.09
C ILE A 293 5.83 -4.99 -9.74
N VAL A 294 5.91 -5.11 -11.06
CA VAL A 294 7.17 -4.82 -11.77
C VAL A 294 7.42 -3.32 -11.82
N ARG A 295 8.59 -2.90 -11.37
CA ARG A 295 9.09 -1.53 -11.38
C ARG A 295 10.33 -1.42 -12.24
N ALA A 296 10.50 -0.23 -12.80
CA ALA A 296 11.74 0.18 -13.45
C ALA A 296 12.35 1.34 -12.63
N TRP A 297 13.52 1.13 -12.03
CA TRP A 297 14.22 2.16 -11.26
C TRP A 297 15.40 2.72 -12.03
N GLN A 298 15.50 4.05 -12.09
CA GLN A 298 16.57 4.72 -12.82
C GLN A 298 17.92 4.45 -12.14
N LYS A 299 18.88 3.89 -12.88
CA LYS A 299 20.24 3.70 -12.35
C LYS A 299 20.91 5.07 -12.17
N ILE A 300 21.54 5.28 -11.02
CA ILE A 300 22.33 6.48 -10.72
C ILE A 300 23.79 6.04 -10.65
N GLY A 301 24.58 6.47 -11.64
CA GLY A 301 26.02 6.20 -11.71
C GLY A 301 26.84 7.42 -11.28
N THR A 302 28.16 7.31 -11.39
CA THR A 302 29.12 8.40 -11.13
C THR A 302 28.92 9.61 -12.05
N LEU A 303 28.47 9.39 -13.29
CA LEU A 303 28.16 10.45 -14.25
C LEU A 303 26.73 11.02 -14.10
N GLY A 304 25.98 10.59 -13.07
CA GLY A 304 24.62 11.03 -12.80
C GLY A 304 23.55 10.02 -13.23
N LYS A 305 22.38 10.52 -13.61
CA LYS A 305 21.20 9.71 -13.95
C LYS A 305 21.38 9.00 -15.29
N SER A 306 21.22 7.68 -15.29
CA SER A 306 21.28 6.85 -16.50
C SER A 306 19.95 6.84 -17.26
N PRO A 307 19.95 6.77 -18.61
CA PRO A 307 18.76 6.43 -19.38
C PRO A 307 18.36 4.95 -19.23
N TYR A 308 19.25 4.11 -18.71
CA TYR A 308 19.00 2.70 -18.44
C TYR A 308 18.41 2.49 -17.03
N PHE A 309 17.37 1.69 -16.96
CA PHE A 309 16.66 1.35 -15.74
C PHE A 309 17.01 -0.07 -15.30
N GLU A 310 16.87 -0.33 -14.00
CA GLU A 310 16.94 -1.65 -13.40
C GLU A 310 15.52 -2.17 -13.18
N TRP A 311 15.29 -3.44 -13.53
CA TRP A 311 14.06 -4.16 -13.21
C TRP A 311 14.05 -4.53 -11.74
N VAL A 312 12.98 -4.15 -11.04
CA VAL A 312 12.76 -4.52 -9.65
C VAL A 312 11.31 -4.97 -9.46
N VAL A 313 11.12 -6.12 -8.85
CA VAL A 313 9.80 -6.65 -8.50
C VAL A 313 9.52 -6.22 -7.06
N ASP A 314 8.52 -5.37 -6.86
CA ASP A 314 8.02 -5.00 -5.54
C ASP A 314 7.10 -6.12 -5.04
N VAL A 315 7.63 -6.98 -4.17
CA VAL A 315 7.02 -8.28 -3.85
C VAL A 315 5.88 -8.10 -2.85
N ASN A 316 4.72 -8.66 -3.20
CA ASN A 316 3.58 -8.79 -2.30
C ASN A 316 3.50 -10.17 -1.65
N SER A 317 3.85 -11.23 -2.38
CA SER A 317 3.93 -12.59 -1.83
C SER A 317 5.10 -13.36 -2.41
N ILE A 318 5.63 -14.29 -1.61
CA ILE A 318 6.68 -15.23 -2.02
C ILE A 318 6.30 -16.62 -1.52
N LYS A 319 6.32 -17.60 -2.43
CA LYS A 319 6.09 -19.01 -2.12
C LYS A 319 7.29 -19.82 -2.59
N ILE A 320 7.80 -20.68 -1.70
CA ILE A 320 8.82 -21.66 -2.08
C ILE A 320 8.13 -22.74 -2.89
N VAL A 321 8.69 -23.04 -4.05
CA VAL A 321 8.28 -24.20 -4.84
C VAL A 321 9.04 -25.38 -4.26
N ASP A 322 8.34 -26.27 -3.56
CA ASP A 322 8.95 -27.51 -3.10
C ASP A 322 9.40 -28.31 -4.33
N ASP A 323 10.69 -28.64 -4.37
CA ASP A 323 11.30 -29.48 -5.41
C ASP A 323 10.90 -30.95 -5.17
N ASN A 324 9.59 -31.24 -5.15
CA ASN A 324 9.06 -32.59 -5.04
C ASN A 324 9.19 -33.38 -6.36
N ASN A 325 9.87 -32.82 -7.36
CA ASN A 325 10.22 -33.48 -8.62
C ASN A 325 11.60 -34.15 -8.57
N VAL A 326 12.04 -34.59 -7.39
CA VAL A 326 13.10 -35.61 -7.32
C VAL A 326 12.44 -36.93 -7.67
N GLU A 327 12.68 -37.43 -8.90
CA GLU A 327 12.36 -38.82 -9.22
C GLU A 327 12.99 -39.72 -8.13
N PRO A 328 12.24 -40.67 -7.55
CA PRO A 328 12.84 -41.58 -6.58
C PRO A 328 14.05 -42.27 -7.23
N PRO A 329 15.17 -42.44 -6.50
CA PRO A 329 16.38 -43.02 -7.07
C PRO A 329 16.05 -44.39 -7.67
N THR A 330 16.58 -44.64 -8.85
CA THR A 330 16.42 -45.91 -9.56
C THR A 330 17.02 -47.06 -8.75
N GLU A 331 16.58 -48.30 -9.01
CA GLU A 331 17.12 -49.49 -8.31
C GLU A 331 18.65 -49.62 -8.45
N ASP A 332 19.22 -49.13 -9.55
CA ASP A 332 20.67 -49.17 -9.78
C ASP A 332 21.42 -48.10 -8.97
N GLU A 333 20.85 -46.91 -8.80
CA GLU A 333 21.40 -45.88 -7.90
C GLU A 333 21.34 -46.34 -6.44
N ILE A 334 20.24 -46.98 -6.02
CA ILE A 334 20.11 -47.57 -4.68
C ILE A 334 21.22 -48.62 -4.43
N LYS A 335 21.48 -49.52 -5.39
CA LYS A 335 22.58 -50.49 -5.29
C LYS A 335 23.95 -49.82 -5.21
N GLN A 336 24.17 -48.72 -5.93
CA GLN A 336 25.42 -47.97 -5.84
C GLN A 336 25.59 -47.32 -4.47
N PHE A 337 24.54 -46.72 -3.91
CA PHE A 337 24.56 -46.16 -2.56
C PHE A 337 24.84 -47.25 -1.50
N GLU A 338 24.22 -48.42 -1.61
CA GLU A 338 24.49 -49.54 -0.71
C GLU A 338 25.92 -50.08 -0.82
N ALA A 339 26.49 -50.11 -2.02
CA ALA A 339 27.87 -50.52 -2.25
C ALA A 339 28.86 -49.52 -1.64
N TRP A 340 28.60 -48.22 -1.78
CA TRP A 340 29.38 -47.16 -1.13
C TRP A 340 29.26 -47.20 0.39
N ALA A 341 28.07 -47.46 0.93
CA ALA A 341 27.85 -47.59 2.37
C ALA A 341 28.61 -48.79 2.99
N LYS A 342 28.86 -49.85 2.20
CA LYS A 342 29.61 -51.05 2.63
C LYS A 342 31.13 -50.86 2.62
N ASN A 343 31.64 -49.91 1.84
CA ASN A 343 33.05 -49.53 1.83
C ASN A 343 33.20 -48.01 2.06
N PRO A 344 32.95 -47.54 3.30
CA PRO A 344 33.34 -46.19 3.67
C PRO A 344 34.88 -46.16 3.69
N HIS A 345 35.47 -45.33 2.82
CA HIS A 345 36.88 -44.99 2.92
C HIS A 345 37.18 -44.19 4.19
#